data_AF-A0AAU4D6K8-F1
#
_entry.id   AF-A0AAU4D6K8-F1
#
_cell.length_a   1.000
_cell.length_b   1.000
_cell.length_c   1.000
_cell.angle_alpha   90.00
_cell.angle_beta   90.00
_cell.angle_gamma   90.00
#
_symmetry.space_group_name_H-M   'P 1'
#
loop_
_entity.id
_entity.type
_entity.pdbx_description
1 polymer ?
#
loop_
_entity_poly.entity_id
_entity_poly.type
_entity_poly.pdbx_seq_one_letter_code
_entity_poly.pdbx_strand_id
1 'polypeptide(L)' 'MASKKRLYDAEFREGAVRIVMETGKSIPEVAADLGIHSGTLRSWVSRARCNGSPSSDRRVA' A
#
# COMPACT_ATOMS: atom_id res chain seq x y z
N MET A 1 8.79 22.34 -9.08
CA MET A 1 9.59 21.20 -8.59
C MET A 1 8.71 19.97 -8.61
N ALA A 2 8.96 19.02 -9.51
CA ALA A 2 8.18 17.78 -9.58
C ALA A 2 8.59 16.89 -8.40
N SER A 3 7.74 16.84 -7.38
CA SER A 3 7.91 15.93 -6.25
C SER A 3 8.04 14.52 -6.79
N LYS A 4 9.21 13.90 -6.59
CA LYS A 4 9.53 12.52 -7.00
C LYS A 4 8.48 11.62 -6.35
N LYS A 5 7.42 11.29 -7.10
CA LYS A 5 6.46 10.28 -6.67
C LYS A 5 7.25 8.99 -6.51
N ARG A 6 7.51 8.60 -5.26
CA ARG A 6 8.06 7.28 -4.95
C ARG A 6 7.02 6.28 -5.46
N LEU A 7 7.28 5.70 -6.63
CA LEU A 7 6.43 4.67 -7.21
C LEU A 7 6.67 3.41 -6.39
N TYR A 8 5.77 3.14 -5.45
CA TYR A 8 5.73 1.82 -4.84
C TYR A 8 5.20 0.85 -5.88
N ASP A 9 5.93 -0.23 -6.11
CA ASP A 9 5.53 -1.29 -7.02
C ASP A 9 4.18 -1.87 -6.60
N ALA A 10 3.36 -2.32 -7.56
CA ALA A 10 2.05 -2.89 -7.26
C ALA A 10 2.19 -4.11 -6.34
N GLU A 11 3.18 -4.96 -6.59
CA GLU A 11 3.45 -6.15 -5.78
C GLU A 11 3.78 -5.78 -4.32
N PHE A 12 4.48 -4.67 -4.12
CA PHE A 12 4.81 -4.17 -2.78
C PHE A 12 3.56 -3.73 -2.01
N ARG A 13 2.62 -3.07 -2.70
CA ARG A 13 1.35 -2.62 -2.09
C ARG A 13 0.49 -3.81 -1.70
N GLU A 14 0.40 -4.79 -2.60
CA GLU A 14 -0.35 -6.03 -2.38
C GLU A 14 0.25 -6.84 -1.24
N GLY A 15 1.57 -6.99 -1.19
CA GLY A 15 2.28 -7.63 -0.09
C GLY A 15 1.99 -6.95 1.25
N ALA A 16 2.03 -5.60 1.29
CA ALA A 16 1.75 -4.85 2.51
C ALA A 16 0.30 -5.01 2.99
N VAL A 17 -0.68 -4.93 2.08
CA VAL A 17 -2.10 -5.14 2.40
C VAL A 17 -2.34 -6.59 2.85
N ARG A 18 -1.69 -7.54 2.19
CA ARG A 18 -1.78 -8.97 2.51
C ARG A 18 -1.25 -9.28 3.90
N ILE A 19 -0.12 -8.69 4.31
CA ILE A 19 0.41 -8.82 5.68
C ILE A 19 -0.60 -8.30 6.72
N VAL A 20 -1.19 -7.12 6.50
CA VAL A 20 -2.22 -6.59 7.41
C VAL A 20 -3.43 -7.53 7.51
N MET A 21 -3.83 -8.13 6.39
CA MET A 21 -4.99 -9.03 6.29
C MET A 21 -4.72 -10.42 6.89
N GLU A 22 -3.58 -11.03 6.59
CA GLU A 22 -3.21 -12.38 7.03
C GLU A 22 -2.68 -12.39 8.47
N THR A 23 -1.83 -11.42 8.82
CA THR A 23 -1.21 -11.37 10.16
C THR A 23 -2.09 -10.64 11.18
N GLY A 24 -3.11 -9.89 10.73
CA GLY A 24 -3.97 -9.09 11.61
C GLY A 24 -3.27 -7.89 12.28
N LYS A 25 -2.04 -7.60 11.87
CA LYS A 25 -1.25 -6.49 12.39
C LYS A 25 -1.88 -5.15 12.00
N SER A 26 -1.74 -4.17 12.90
CA SER A 26 -2.27 -2.83 12.66
C SER A 26 -1.53 -2.14 11.51
N ILE A 27 -2.28 -1.40 10.68
CA ILE A 27 -1.77 -0.61 9.56
C ILE A 27 -0.54 0.26 9.94
N PRO A 28 -0.53 1.03 11.04
CA PRO A 28 0.65 1.81 11.43
C PRO A 28 1.89 0.96 11.75
N GLU A 29 1.72 -0.25 12.28
CA GLU A 29 2.84 -1.15 12.61
C GLU A 29 3.48 -1.71 11.34
N VAL A 30 2.66 -2.25 10.44
CA VAL A 30 3.14 -2.75 9.14
C VAL A 30 3.74 -1.62 8.29
N ALA A 31 3.17 -0.41 8.37
CA ALA A 31 3.72 0.74 7.68
C ALA A 31 5.09 1.16 8.23
N ALA A 32 5.27 1.13 9.55
CA ALA A 32 6.55 1.43 10.19
C ALA A 32 7.62 0.39 9.85
N ASP A 33 7.26 -0.89 9.86
CA ASP A 33 8.13 -2.02 9.50
C ASP A 33 8.61 -1.92 8.03
N LEU A 34 7.69 -1.59 7.13
CA LEU A 34 7.97 -1.43 5.69
C LEU A 34 8.58 -0.06 5.33
N GLY A 35 8.70 0.87 6.28
CA GLY A 35 9.19 2.23 6.04
C GLY A 35 8.30 3.06 5.10
N ILE A 36 7.00 2.78 5.07
CA ILE A 36 6.00 3.52 4.28
C ILE A 36 5.10 4.38 5.16
N HIS A 37 4.43 5.35 4.54
CA HIS A 37 3.50 6.20 5.26
C HIS A 37 2.22 5.42 5.61
N SER A 38 1.82 5.44 6.88
CA SER A 38 0.63 4.72 7.39
C SER A 38 -0.66 5.14 6.68
N GLY A 39 -0.80 6.42 6.34
CA GLY A 39 -1.94 6.91 5.55
C GLY A 39 -2.02 6.32 4.13
N THR A 40 -0.87 6.00 3.53
CA THR A 40 -0.81 5.38 2.20
C THR A 40 -1.25 3.91 2.28
N LEU A 41 -0.72 3.16 3.24
CA LEU A 41 -1.13 1.78 3.47
C LEU A 41 -2.62 1.67 3.81
N ARG A 42 -3.16 2.61 4.61
CA ARG A 42 -4.60 2.69 4.90
C ARG A 42 -5.43 2.83 3.63
N SER A 43 -5.03 3.71 2.71
CA SER A 43 -5.72 3.87 1.44
C SER A 43 -5.68 2.60 0.60
N TRP A 44 -4.55 1.87 0.58
CA TRP A 44 -4.44 0.60 -0.13
C TRP A 44 -5.32 -0.49 0.46
N VAL A 45 -5.34 -0.64 1.79
CA VAL A 45 -6.20 -1.63 2.49
C VAL A 45 -7.68 -1.32 2.23
N SER A 46 -8.09 -0.05 2.33
CA SER A 46 -9.46 0.36 2.03
C SER A 46 -9.84 0.08 0.57
N ARG A 47 -8.93 0.36 -0.39
CA ARG A 47 -9.15 0.07 -1.81
C ARG A 47 -9.22 -1.43 -2.10
N ALA A 48 -8.36 -2.23 -1.49
CA ALA A 48 -8.37 -3.69 -1.64
C ALA A 48 -9.67 -4.31 -1.11
N ARG A 49 -10.22 -3.79 0.00
CA ARG A 49 -11.54 -4.20 0.52
C ARG A 49 -12.69 -3.79 -0.38
N CYS A 50 -12.64 -2.61 -1.00
CA CYS A 50 -13.73 -2.11 -1.83
C CYS A 50 -13.69 -2.57 -3.30
N ASN A 51 -12.52 -2.89 -3.87
CA ASN A 51 -12.37 -3.04 -5.32
C ASN A 51 -12.03 -4.45 -5.82
N GLY A 52 -11.81 -5.46 -4.95
CA GLY A 52 -11.54 -6.85 -5.39
C GLY A 52 -10.32 -7.06 -6.30
N SER A 53 -9.56 -6.01 -6.62
CA SER A 53 -8.33 -6.02 -7.39
C SER A 53 -7.57 -4.72 -7.13
N PRO A 54 -6.34 -4.77 -6.61
CA PRO A 54 -5.45 -3.62 -6.43
C PRO A 54 -4.89 -3.11 -7.76
N SER A 55 -5.70 -3.03 -8.82
CA SER A 55 -5.21 -2.59 -10.11
C SER A 55 -5.03 -1.07 -10.16
N SER A 56 -3.80 -0.68 -10.50
CA SER A 56 -3.48 0.55 -11.23
C SER A 56 -3.49 1.85 -10.44
N ASP A 57 -2.50 2.02 -9.57
CA ASP A 57 -1.85 3.33 -9.50
C ASP A 57 -0.82 3.38 -10.62
N ARG A 58 -1.16 4.16 -11.66
CA ARG A 58 -0.41 4.38 -12.91
C ARG A 58 1.09 4.12 -12.77
N ARG A 59 1.61 3.22 -13.63
CA ARG A 59 2.98 3.36 -14.12
C ARG A 59 3.17 4.79 -14.59
N VAL A 60 4.04 5.55 -13.95
CA VAL A 60 4.72 6.65 -14.62
C VAL A 60 6.09 6.11 -15.02
N ALA A 61 6.15 5.68 -16.27
CA ALA A 61 7.30 5.97 -17.11
C ALA A 61 6.89 7.17 -17.97
#